data_AF-A0A1Y2BZR1-F1
#
_entry.id   AF-A0A1Y2BZR1-F1
#
_cell.length_a   1.000
_cell.length_b   1.000
_cell.length_c   1.000
_cell.angle_alpha   90.00
_cell.angle_beta   90.00
_cell.angle_gamma   90.00
#
_symmetry.space_group_name_H-M   'P 1'
#
loop_
_entity.id
_entity.type
_entity.pdbx_description
1 polymer ?
#
loop_
_entity_poly.entity_id
_entity_poly.type
_entity_poly.pdbx_seq_one_letter_code
_entity_poly.pdbx_strand_id
1 'polypeptide(L)'
;MDGISAPVFNAFMQIRYNYTVTNDFNGYAFDYNTLNWFGSECGKTGAMLLFTLEPDEGFDGLTDVHYAQVADALTMINQKYSVPVLLRFAHEMNGNWCTYCLKPTAFKDNFRRMANLIRARTNMTAMVWGPNVGIAYPFSDVRPDIPTPTAANNPDFAILDTNANGIIDPLDDPYTPFYPGDDVVDWVALSVYNYPLKGCYNCAVPPTFFHDYLTGTGDVLQYVVGNNWNNPAFAKVHDFYAMFSADTVHQKPLMIPESGAPYGPLWTANQAGATKPVVDENTIKAGWWNQILSQTTLQSYPKLKLVTNYEDQKVQDVFQTNQPTIQDWKVTNTSSQLSMWKPLIKGFSAYLPQSQDLKYGCDGSVTLS
;
A
#
# COMPACT_ATOMS: atom_id res chain seq x y z
N MET A 1 -8.04 16.77 14.44
CA MET A 1 -9.48 17.12 14.37
C MET A 1 -10.13 16.72 15.69
N ASP A 2 -10.77 17.64 16.42
CA ASP A 2 -11.47 17.35 17.69
C ASP A 2 -10.64 16.55 18.73
N GLY A 3 -9.36 16.89 18.89
CA GLY A 3 -8.46 16.19 19.81
C GLY A 3 -7.96 14.83 19.32
N ILE A 4 -8.15 14.50 18.04
CA ILE A 4 -7.53 13.37 17.35
C ILE A 4 -6.40 13.89 16.45
N SER A 5 -5.18 13.40 16.65
CA SER A 5 -4.05 13.63 15.74
C SER A 5 -3.60 12.33 15.08
N ALA A 6 -3.33 12.38 13.77
CA ALA A 6 -2.87 11.21 13.02
C ALA A 6 -1.40 10.92 13.39
N PRO A 7 -1.07 9.70 13.84
CA PRO A 7 0.31 9.34 14.19
C PRO A 7 1.23 9.20 12.97
N VAL A 8 0.66 9.08 11.77
CA VAL A 8 1.39 8.91 10.51
C VAL A 8 0.74 9.74 9.41
N PHE A 9 1.53 10.51 8.67
CA PHE A 9 1.13 11.12 7.42
C PHE A 9 1.78 10.41 6.24
N ASN A 10 1.01 10.12 5.19
CA ASN A 10 1.51 9.46 4.00
C ASN A 10 1.79 10.49 2.89
N ALA A 11 2.93 10.32 2.21
CA ALA A 11 3.36 11.15 1.09
C ALA A 11 3.78 10.25 -0.09
N PHE A 12 3.42 10.64 -1.30
CA PHE A 12 3.80 9.96 -2.55
C PHE A 12 4.65 10.91 -3.38
N MET A 13 5.80 10.43 -3.83
CA MET A 13 6.68 11.17 -4.75
C MET A 13 7.37 10.22 -5.70
N GLN A 14 7.91 10.79 -6.77
CA GLN A 14 8.66 10.08 -7.79
C GLN A 14 10.16 10.34 -7.62
N ILE A 15 10.98 9.33 -7.95
CA ILE A 15 12.41 9.45 -8.15
C ILE A 15 12.73 9.23 -9.64
N ARG A 16 13.46 10.18 -10.22
CA ARG A 16 13.78 10.24 -11.64
C ARG A 16 15.26 10.41 -11.87
N TYR A 17 15.75 9.84 -12.96
CA TYR A 17 17.15 9.97 -13.37
C TYR A 17 17.31 10.84 -14.63
N ASN A 18 16.28 10.96 -15.46
CA ASN A 18 16.38 11.64 -16.77
C ASN A 18 15.94 13.11 -16.74
N TYR A 19 16.33 13.87 -15.71
CA TYR A 19 16.03 15.30 -15.63
C TYR A 19 17.23 16.16 -16.04
N THR A 20 17.28 16.54 -17.31
CA THR A 20 18.20 17.56 -17.84
C THR A 20 17.56 18.94 -18.03
N VAL A 21 16.31 19.17 -17.62
CA VAL A 21 15.62 20.44 -17.91
C VAL A 21 14.75 20.88 -16.73
N THR A 22 15.02 22.10 -16.26
CA THR A 22 14.40 22.93 -15.20
C THR A 22 14.78 22.68 -13.73
N ASN A 23 15.14 23.77 -13.06
CA ASN A 23 15.59 23.91 -11.67
C ASN A 23 14.52 23.55 -10.61
N ASP A 24 13.57 22.67 -10.91
CA ASP A 24 12.34 22.55 -10.12
C ASP A 24 12.55 21.83 -8.78
N PHE A 25 13.58 20.99 -8.67
CA PHE A 25 13.91 20.23 -7.46
C PHE A 25 15.30 20.53 -6.89
N ASN A 26 15.89 21.70 -7.21
CA ASN A 26 17.18 22.12 -6.65
C ASN A 26 18.32 21.10 -6.85
N GLY A 27 18.30 20.31 -7.95
CA GLY A 27 19.33 19.31 -8.28
C GLY A 27 19.13 17.91 -7.67
N TYR A 28 17.99 17.67 -7.00
CA TYR A 28 17.62 16.35 -6.49
C TYR A 28 16.87 15.52 -7.54
N ALA A 29 16.99 14.20 -7.44
CA ALA A 29 16.27 13.20 -8.22
C ALA A 29 14.75 13.13 -7.93
N PHE A 30 14.26 13.89 -6.95
CA PHE A 30 12.87 13.85 -6.44
C PHE A 30 12.51 15.22 -5.88
N ASP A 31 11.23 15.46 -5.58
CA ASP A 31 10.75 16.72 -5.00
C ASP A 31 11.18 16.92 -3.54
N TYR A 32 12.42 17.38 -3.37
CA TYR A 32 13.02 17.65 -2.06
C TYR A 32 12.23 18.69 -1.26
N ASN A 33 11.69 19.72 -1.90
CA ASN A 33 10.99 20.81 -1.20
C ASN A 33 9.69 20.30 -0.58
N THR A 34 8.93 19.53 -1.35
CA THR A 34 7.71 18.89 -0.85
C THR A 34 8.04 17.87 0.23
N LEU A 35 9.11 17.08 0.08
CA LEU A 35 9.53 16.11 1.10
C LEU A 35 9.91 16.80 2.42
N ASN A 36 10.70 17.86 2.33
CA ASN A 36 11.08 18.67 3.49
C ASN A 36 9.86 19.34 4.15
N TRP A 37 8.86 19.78 3.37
CA TRP A 37 7.61 20.31 3.91
C TRP A 37 6.84 19.25 4.71
N PHE A 38 6.64 18.05 4.15
CA PHE A 38 6.00 16.94 4.87
C PHE A 38 6.74 16.59 6.17
N GLY A 39 8.07 16.49 6.13
CA GLY A 39 8.89 16.27 7.32
C GLY A 39 8.70 17.35 8.38
N SER A 40 8.67 18.62 7.98
CA SER A 40 8.41 19.75 8.89
C SER A 40 7.02 19.67 9.53
N GLU A 41 5.97 19.37 8.76
CA GLU A 41 4.60 19.28 9.30
C GLU A 41 4.41 18.06 10.22
N CYS A 42 5.06 16.94 9.92
CA CYS A 42 5.13 15.80 10.84
C CYS A 42 5.80 16.20 12.16
N GLY A 43 6.93 16.92 12.10
CA GLY A 43 7.65 17.37 13.30
C GLY A 43 6.82 18.32 14.17
N LYS A 44 6.05 19.23 13.56
CA LYS A 44 5.14 20.14 14.28
C LYS A 44 3.99 19.43 14.98
N THR A 45 3.58 18.27 14.47
CA THR A 45 2.43 17.51 14.98
C THR A 45 2.83 16.30 15.82
N GLY A 46 4.13 15.99 15.88
CA GLY A 46 4.66 14.79 16.55
C GLY A 46 4.39 13.50 15.79
N ALA A 47 4.08 13.56 14.49
CA ALA A 47 3.77 12.39 13.67
C ALA A 47 5.01 11.78 13.01
N MET A 48 4.88 10.54 12.53
CA MET A 48 5.84 9.91 11.61
C MET A 48 5.48 10.23 10.16
N LEU A 49 6.47 10.12 9.27
CA LEU A 49 6.26 10.23 7.84
C LEU A 49 6.30 8.84 7.20
N LEU A 50 5.21 8.41 6.58
CA LEU A 50 5.21 7.31 5.61
C LEU A 50 5.50 7.91 4.23
N PHE A 51 6.63 7.54 3.66
CA PHE A 51 7.11 8.09 2.40
C PHE A 51 7.14 7.02 1.32
N THR A 52 6.21 7.08 0.38
CA THR A 52 6.21 6.25 -0.82
C THR A 52 7.04 6.94 -1.90
N LEU A 53 8.06 6.23 -2.40
CA LEU A 53 8.95 6.72 -3.44
C LEU A 53 8.92 5.82 -4.67
N GLU A 54 8.50 6.37 -5.80
CA GLU A 54 8.20 5.62 -7.02
C GLU A 54 9.27 5.88 -8.09
N PRO A 55 9.99 4.86 -8.57
CA PRO A 55 10.90 4.99 -9.71
C PRO A 55 10.10 4.94 -11.01
N ASP A 56 9.36 6.01 -11.32
CA ASP A 56 8.41 6.06 -12.45
C ASP A 56 9.06 5.92 -13.82
N GLU A 57 10.36 6.20 -13.95
CA GLU A 57 11.17 5.93 -15.15
C GLU A 57 11.78 4.51 -15.17
N GLY A 58 11.50 3.68 -14.17
CA GLY A 58 12.12 2.38 -13.96
C GLY A 58 13.46 2.45 -13.23
N PHE A 59 14.18 1.33 -13.18
CA PHE A 59 15.43 1.21 -12.42
C PHE A 59 16.69 1.53 -13.22
N ASP A 60 16.65 1.44 -14.55
CA ASP A 60 17.86 1.35 -15.40
C ASP A 60 18.80 2.57 -15.28
N GLY A 61 18.25 3.77 -15.05
CA GLY A 61 19.04 4.98 -14.87
C GLY A 61 19.33 5.38 -13.42
N LEU A 62 18.80 4.64 -12.44
CA LEU A 62 19.01 4.96 -11.02
C LEU A 62 20.37 4.45 -10.54
N THR A 63 21.17 5.40 -10.05
CA THR A 63 22.53 5.17 -9.54
C THR A 63 22.61 5.41 -8.04
N ASP A 64 23.73 5.03 -7.41
CA ASP A 64 23.95 5.25 -5.98
C ASP A 64 23.92 6.75 -5.61
N VAL A 65 24.19 7.65 -6.57
CA VAL A 65 24.07 9.10 -6.36
C VAL A 65 22.62 9.49 -6.08
N HIS A 66 21.66 8.94 -6.84
CA HIS A 66 20.24 9.24 -6.65
C HIS A 66 19.74 8.68 -5.31
N TYR A 67 20.16 7.46 -4.94
CA TYR A 67 19.81 6.85 -3.66
C TYR A 67 20.48 7.55 -2.47
N ALA A 68 21.72 8.03 -2.64
CA ALA A 68 22.41 8.85 -1.66
C ALA A 68 21.65 10.15 -1.38
N GLN A 69 21.15 10.84 -2.41
CA GLN A 69 20.34 12.04 -2.26
C GLN A 69 19.07 11.80 -1.42
N VAL A 70 18.37 10.67 -1.65
CA VAL A 70 17.20 10.29 -0.85
C VAL A 70 17.63 10.08 0.60
N ALA A 71 18.69 9.31 0.83
CA ALA A 71 19.14 8.99 2.17
C ALA A 71 19.65 10.21 2.95
N ASP A 72 20.30 11.17 2.28
CA ASP A 72 20.69 12.46 2.85
C ASP A 72 19.46 13.30 3.25
N ALA A 73 18.44 13.36 2.39
CA ALA A 73 17.21 14.10 2.68
C ALA A 73 16.41 13.50 3.85
N LEU A 74 16.33 12.18 3.95
CA LEU A 74 15.67 11.51 5.08
C LEU A 74 16.45 11.67 6.38
N THR A 75 17.78 11.64 6.32
CA THR A 75 18.63 11.95 7.48
C THR A 75 18.41 13.39 7.96
N MET A 76 18.28 14.35 7.04
CA MET A 76 17.94 15.72 7.38
C MET A 76 16.58 15.80 8.08
N ILE A 77 15.54 15.12 7.57
CA ILE A 77 14.22 15.08 8.23
C ILE A 77 14.33 14.50 9.64
N ASN A 78 15.02 13.38 9.79
CA ASN A 78 15.22 12.73 11.08
C ASN A 78 15.88 13.67 12.09
N GLN A 79 16.99 14.32 11.69
CA GLN A 79 17.78 15.16 12.60
C GLN A 79 17.15 16.52 12.89
N LYS A 80 16.61 17.18 11.86
CA LYS A 80 16.11 18.55 11.97
C LYS A 80 14.72 18.61 12.59
N TYR A 81 13.86 17.64 12.28
CA TYR A 81 12.47 17.62 12.71
C TYR A 81 12.16 16.54 13.75
N SER A 82 13.12 15.68 14.08
CA SER A 82 12.91 14.54 15.00
C SER A 82 11.78 13.61 14.54
N VAL A 83 11.65 13.44 13.21
CA VAL A 83 10.59 12.65 12.58
C VAL A 83 11.15 11.32 12.09
N PRO A 84 10.67 10.17 12.61
CA PRO A 84 10.94 8.88 11.99
C PRO A 84 10.24 8.75 10.64
N VAL A 85 10.87 8.00 9.75
CA VAL A 85 10.36 7.77 8.38
C VAL A 85 10.16 6.29 8.14
N LEU A 86 9.02 5.95 7.54
CA LEU A 86 8.74 4.64 6.95
C LEU A 86 8.90 4.80 5.42
N LEU A 87 10.03 4.40 4.85
CA LEU A 87 10.32 4.54 3.42
C LEU A 87 9.78 3.33 2.65
N ARG A 88 8.67 3.52 1.92
CA ARG A 88 8.06 2.54 1.02
C ARG A 88 8.54 2.75 -0.42
N PHE A 89 9.67 2.15 -0.74
CA PHE A 89 10.31 2.30 -2.05
C PHE A 89 9.76 1.29 -3.06
N ALA A 90 9.37 1.79 -4.25
CA ALA A 90 8.89 0.99 -5.38
C ALA A 90 7.74 0.02 -5.02
N HIS A 91 6.70 0.56 -4.39
CA HIS A 91 5.50 -0.20 -4.00
C HIS A 91 4.78 -0.87 -5.17
N GLU A 92 3.96 -1.89 -4.90
CA GLU A 92 3.11 -2.57 -5.91
C GLU A 92 3.86 -3.11 -7.14
N MET A 93 5.14 -3.42 -6.96
CA MET A 93 6.02 -4.01 -7.96
C MET A 93 5.51 -5.33 -8.58
N ASN A 94 4.56 -6.00 -7.92
CA ASN A 94 3.89 -7.21 -8.41
C ASN A 94 2.69 -6.93 -9.35
N GLY A 95 2.28 -5.66 -9.50
CA GLY A 95 1.25 -5.22 -10.44
C GLY A 95 1.72 -5.20 -11.90
N ASN A 96 0.92 -4.65 -12.81
CA ASN A 96 1.30 -4.42 -14.21
C ASN A 96 1.04 -2.97 -14.69
N TRP A 97 0.93 -2.04 -13.75
CA TRP A 97 0.59 -0.63 -13.99
C TRP A 97 1.75 0.36 -13.77
N CYS A 98 2.93 -0.14 -13.38
CA CYS A 98 4.11 0.69 -13.08
C CYS A 98 5.33 0.26 -13.90
N THR A 99 6.17 1.20 -14.36
CA THR A 99 7.32 0.90 -15.25
C THR A 99 8.38 -0.04 -14.64
N TYR A 100 8.42 -0.12 -13.31
CA TYR A 100 9.29 -0.99 -12.53
C TYR A 100 8.63 -2.33 -12.13
N CYS A 101 7.36 -2.54 -12.49
CA CYS A 101 6.60 -3.73 -12.17
C CYS A 101 7.10 -4.97 -12.92
N LEU A 102 6.84 -6.17 -12.36
CA LEU A 102 7.16 -7.48 -12.95
C LEU A 102 8.64 -7.70 -13.29
N LYS A 103 9.52 -7.02 -12.55
CA LYS A 103 10.99 -7.09 -12.67
C LYS A 103 11.63 -7.46 -11.32
N PRO A 104 11.33 -8.64 -10.73
CA PRO A 104 11.79 -9.02 -9.40
C PRO A 104 13.31 -8.95 -9.21
N THR A 105 14.12 -9.26 -10.23
CA THR A 105 15.58 -9.16 -10.14
C THR A 105 16.02 -7.72 -9.92
N ALA A 106 15.61 -6.82 -10.83
CA ALA A 106 15.95 -5.40 -10.73
C ALA A 106 15.35 -4.73 -9.49
N PHE A 107 14.14 -5.14 -9.09
CA PHE A 107 13.50 -4.66 -7.86
C PHE A 107 14.36 -4.98 -6.63
N LYS A 108 14.74 -6.25 -6.44
CA LYS A 108 15.50 -6.67 -5.26
C LYS A 108 16.86 -5.99 -5.18
N ASP A 109 17.57 -5.88 -6.31
CA ASP A 109 18.87 -5.21 -6.36
C ASP A 109 18.78 -3.75 -5.91
N ASN A 110 17.80 -3.01 -6.43
CA ASN A 110 17.65 -1.59 -6.11
C ASN A 110 17.08 -1.34 -4.72
N PHE A 111 16.17 -2.20 -4.23
CA PHE A 111 15.69 -2.14 -2.85
C PHE A 111 16.86 -2.32 -1.87
N ARG A 112 17.73 -3.31 -2.10
CA ARG A 112 18.90 -3.58 -1.26
C ARG A 112 19.90 -2.41 -1.30
N ARG A 113 20.14 -1.81 -2.47
CA ARG A 113 21.00 -0.61 -2.61
C ARG A 113 20.45 0.58 -1.81
N MET A 114 19.16 0.89 -1.93
CA MET A 114 18.50 1.93 -1.14
C MET A 114 18.63 1.65 0.36
N ALA A 115 18.28 0.43 0.80
CA ALA A 115 18.35 0.04 2.21
C ALA A 115 19.76 0.20 2.82
N ASN A 116 20.79 -0.21 2.09
CA ASN A 116 22.18 -0.07 2.53
C ASN A 116 22.59 1.41 2.67
N LEU A 117 22.19 2.27 1.73
CA LEU A 117 22.52 3.69 1.78
C LEU A 117 21.76 4.46 2.88
N ILE A 118 20.53 4.04 3.18
CA ILE A 118 19.75 4.56 4.30
C ILE A 118 20.42 4.21 5.62
N ARG A 119 20.74 2.93 5.83
CA ARG A 119 21.35 2.45 7.09
C ARG A 119 22.76 2.98 7.33
N ALA A 120 23.48 3.31 6.27
CA ALA A 120 24.77 3.98 6.38
C ALA A 120 24.67 5.41 6.93
N ARG A 121 23.48 6.03 6.92
CA ARG A 121 23.27 7.44 7.30
C ARG A 121 22.36 7.64 8.50
N THR A 122 21.35 6.79 8.69
CA THR A 122 20.34 6.96 9.73
C THR A 122 19.77 5.62 10.21
N ASN A 123 19.39 5.58 11.48
CA ASN A 123 18.62 4.51 12.13
C ASN A 123 17.16 4.93 12.42
N MET A 124 16.77 6.16 12.07
CA MET A 124 15.41 6.69 12.25
C MET A 124 14.54 6.53 10.98
N THR A 125 15.04 5.82 9.96
CA THR A 125 14.29 5.50 8.75
C THR A 125 14.23 3.99 8.57
N ALA A 126 13.03 3.44 8.54
CA ALA A 126 12.76 2.03 8.33
C ALA A 126 12.37 1.77 6.86
N MET A 127 12.91 0.70 6.28
CA MET A 127 12.61 0.24 4.93
C MET A 127 11.33 -0.59 4.92
N VAL A 128 10.37 -0.19 4.08
CA VAL A 128 9.06 -0.84 3.92
C VAL A 128 8.98 -1.52 2.56
N TRP A 129 8.79 -2.84 2.55
CA TRP A 129 8.47 -3.59 1.33
C TRP A 129 6.95 -3.76 1.21
N GLY A 130 6.36 -3.32 0.10
CA GLY A 130 4.89 -3.24 -0.01
C GLY A 130 4.34 -3.58 -1.38
N PRO A 131 3.98 -4.84 -1.65
CA PRO A 131 3.22 -5.23 -2.84
C PRO A 131 1.76 -4.76 -2.82
N ASN A 132 1.09 -4.91 -3.96
CA ASN A 132 -0.37 -4.89 -4.08
C ASN A 132 -0.94 -6.25 -3.64
N VAL A 133 -2.17 -6.27 -3.14
CA VAL A 133 -2.87 -7.50 -2.78
C VAL A 133 -3.01 -8.46 -3.96
N GLY A 134 -2.44 -9.66 -3.80
CA GLY A 134 -2.25 -10.64 -4.86
C GLY A 134 -3.50 -11.43 -5.24
N ILE A 135 -4.65 -11.20 -4.64
CA ILE A 135 -5.86 -12.03 -4.83
C ILE A 135 -6.26 -12.17 -6.30
N ALA A 136 -6.10 -11.12 -7.10
CA ALA A 136 -6.43 -11.14 -8.52
C ALA A 136 -5.20 -11.40 -9.42
N TYR A 137 -4.09 -11.89 -8.86
CA TYR A 137 -2.87 -12.20 -9.59
C TYR A 137 -3.03 -13.49 -10.42
N PRO A 138 -2.49 -13.56 -11.65
CA PRO A 138 -1.90 -12.44 -12.40
C PRO A 138 -2.97 -11.41 -12.76
N PHE A 139 -2.63 -10.14 -12.55
CA PHE A 139 -3.55 -9.03 -12.83
C PHE A 139 -3.79 -8.92 -14.34
N SER A 140 -5.04 -8.69 -14.74
CA SER A 140 -5.40 -8.46 -16.15
C SER A 140 -4.54 -7.35 -16.76
N ASP A 141 -4.17 -7.44 -18.04
CA ASP A 141 -3.30 -6.48 -18.74
C ASP A 141 -3.87 -5.04 -18.75
N VAL A 142 -3.70 -4.30 -17.64
CA VAL A 142 -4.16 -2.91 -17.51
C VAL A 142 -3.34 -2.00 -18.42
N ARG A 143 -2.05 -2.31 -18.59
CA ARG A 143 -1.11 -1.54 -19.41
C ARG A 143 -0.58 -2.42 -20.56
N PRO A 144 -0.92 -2.14 -21.82
CA PRO A 144 -0.51 -2.98 -22.96
C PRO A 144 1.01 -3.13 -23.13
N ASP A 145 1.79 -2.16 -22.67
CA ASP A 145 3.26 -2.19 -22.75
C ASP A 145 3.94 -2.83 -21.52
N ILE A 146 3.16 -3.31 -20.54
CA ILE A 146 3.61 -4.22 -19.48
C ILE A 146 2.68 -5.44 -19.49
N PRO A 147 2.78 -6.29 -20.52
CA PRO A 147 1.92 -7.46 -20.62
C PRO A 147 2.27 -8.49 -19.55
N THR A 148 1.37 -9.44 -19.35
CA THR A 148 1.63 -10.64 -18.56
C THR A 148 2.95 -11.32 -19.00
N PRO A 149 3.84 -11.67 -18.05
CA PRO A 149 5.15 -12.23 -18.35
C PRO A 149 5.06 -13.59 -19.06
N THR A 150 5.96 -13.79 -20.01
CA THR A 150 6.22 -15.05 -20.71
C THR A 150 7.73 -15.21 -20.87
N ALA A 151 8.20 -16.43 -21.10
CA ALA A 151 9.61 -16.69 -21.39
C ALA A 151 10.17 -15.87 -22.57
N ALA A 152 9.30 -15.41 -23.48
CA ALA A 152 9.69 -14.63 -24.65
C ALA A 152 9.79 -13.12 -24.39
N ASN A 153 9.04 -12.58 -23.42
CA ASN A 153 8.91 -11.13 -23.22
C ASN A 153 9.51 -10.61 -21.90
N ASN A 154 9.85 -11.50 -20.96
CA ASN A 154 10.33 -11.10 -19.64
C ASN A 154 11.51 -11.98 -19.19
N PRO A 155 12.71 -11.40 -18.93
CA PRO A 155 13.87 -12.17 -18.48
C PRO A 155 13.68 -12.80 -17.09
N ASP A 156 12.78 -12.24 -16.27
CA ASP A 156 12.44 -12.74 -14.94
C ASP A 156 11.29 -13.76 -14.97
N PHE A 157 10.81 -14.21 -16.15
CA PHE A 157 9.71 -15.16 -16.26
C PHE A 157 9.89 -16.41 -15.39
N ALA A 158 11.07 -17.02 -15.40
CA ALA A 158 11.35 -18.22 -14.61
C ALA A 158 11.33 -17.98 -13.08
N ILE A 159 11.43 -16.72 -12.64
CA ILE A 159 11.31 -16.32 -11.23
C ILE A 159 9.83 -16.10 -10.87
N LEU A 160 9.04 -15.65 -11.84
CA LEU A 160 7.61 -15.33 -11.68
C LEU A 160 6.73 -16.58 -11.83
N ASP A 161 7.11 -17.54 -12.67
CA ASP A 161 6.50 -18.88 -12.79
C ASP A 161 6.98 -19.76 -11.62
N THR A 162 6.48 -19.44 -10.42
CA THR A 162 6.89 -20.03 -9.14
C THR A 162 6.51 -21.50 -9.01
N ASN A 163 5.54 -21.97 -9.78
CA ASN A 163 5.16 -23.38 -9.84
C ASN A 163 5.81 -24.13 -11.03
N ALA A 164 6.55 -23.42 -11.90
CA ALA A 164 7.31 -23.92 -13.04
C ALA A 164 6.48 -24.70 -14.06
N ASN A 165 5.24 -24.29 -14.30
CA ASN A 165 4.33 -24.95 -15.25
C ASN A 165 4.36 -24.36 -16.68
N GLY A 166 5.16 -23.30 -16.90
CA GLY A 166 5.34 -22.64 -18.18
C GLY A 166 4.34 -21.53 -18.48
N ILE A 167 3.49 -21.15 -17.52
CA ILE A 167 2.57 -20.01 -17.60
C ILE A 167 2.53 -19.26 -16.26
N ILE A 168 2.21 -17.97 -16.26
CA ILE A 168 1.86 -17.27 -15.02
C ILE A 168 0.35 -17.43 -14.79
N ASP A 169 -0.04 -18.03 -13.68
CA ASP A 169 -1.43 -18.32 -13.32
C ASP A 169 -1.74 -18.04 -11.84
N PRO A 170 -3.01 -18.17 -11.38
CA PRO A 170 -3.38 -17.86 -9.99
C PRO A 170 -2.70 -18.72 -8.91
N LEU A 171 -2.00 -19.80 -9.27
CA LEU A 171 -1.20 -20.61 -8.34
C LEU A 171 0.26 -20.15 -8.26
N ASP A 172 0.62 -19.08 -8.97
CA ASP A 172 1.91 -18.43 -8.76
C ASP A 172 1.89 -17.48 -7.57
N ASP A 173 2.99 -17.49 -6.82
CA ASP A 173 3.22 -16.63 -5.66
C ASP A 173 3.42 -15.17 -6.12
N PRO A 174 2.47 -14.26 -5.81
CA PRO A 174 2.52 -12.89 -6.26
C PRO A 174 3.51 -12.02 -5.45
N TYR A 175 4.15 -12.59 -4.42
CA TYR A 175 4.87 -11.83 -3.39
C TYR A 175 6.34 -12.22 -3.30
N THR A 176 6.64 -13.50 -3.02
CA THR A 176 7.99 -13.98 -2.72
C THR A 176 9.03 -13.68 -3.81
N PRO A 177 8.70 -13.73 -5.13
CA PRO A 177 9.61 -13.28 -6.18
C PRO A 177 10.26 -11.91 -5.93
N PHE A 178 9.51 -11.00 -5.32
CA PHE A 178 9.88 -9.61 -5.04
C PHE A 178 10.41 -9.39 -3.62
N TYR A 179 10.39 -10.37 -2.72
CA TYR A 179 10.84 -10.16 -1.34
C TYR A 179 12.38 -10.02 -1.27
N PRO A 180 12.94 -8.86 -0.84
CA PRO A 180 14.37 -8.58 -0.96
C PRO A 180 15.23 -9.12 0.20
N GLY A 181 14.59 -9.67 1.24
CA GLY A 181 15.24 -10.34 2.37
C GLY A 181 14.99 -9.67 3.72
N ASP A 182 14.95 -10.48 4.78
CA ASP A 182 14.73 -10.03 6.16
C ASP A 182 15.78 -9.04 6.64
N ASP A 183 16.99 -9.12 6.08
CA ASP A 183 18.11 -8.26 6.43
C ASP A 183 17.90 -6.83 5.94
N VAL A 184 17.09 -6.58 4.91
CA VAL A 184 16.83 -5.24 4.32
C VAL A 184 15.40 -4.72 4.51
N VAL A 185 14.47 -5.56 4.95
CA VAL A 185 13.08 -5.18 5.20
C VAL A 185 12.83 -5.02 6.69
N ASP A 186 12.40 -3.84 7.10
CA ASP A 186 12.03 -3.56 8.50
C ASP A 186 10.51 -3.75 8.72
N TRP A 187 9.71 -3.41 7.71
CA TRP A 187 8.24 -3.55 7.70
C TRP A 187 7.75 -4.17 6.41
N VAL A 188 6.67 -4.96 6.50
CA VAL A 188 5.91 -5.38 5.33
C VAL A 188 4.63 -4.58 5.19
N ALA A 189 4.23 -4.36 3.95
CA ALA A 189 3.05 -3.60 3.61
C ALA A 189 2.21 -4.34 2.57
N LEU A 190 0.91 -4.03 2.52
CA LEU A 190 0.02 -4.52 1.47
C LEU A 190 -0.94 -3.40 1.08
N SER A 191 -1.01 -3.02 -0.19
CA SER A 191 -2.07 -2.13 -0.66
C SER A 191 -3.38 -2.91 -0.76
N VAL A 192 -4.41 -2.49 -0.02
CA VAL A 192 -5.71 -3.19 0.05
C VAL A 192 -6.85 -2.17 0.08
N TYR A 193 -7.64 -2.17 -0.99
CA TYR A 193 -8.86 -1.39 -1.11
C TYR A 193 -10.08 -2.30 -1.17
N ASN A 194 -11.19 -1.87 -0.59
CA ASN A 194 -12.47 -2.51 -0.84
C ASN A 194 -13.09 -1.98 -2.13
N TYR A 195 -12.68 -2.52 -3.27
CA TYR A 195 -13.42 -2.28 -4.51
C TYR A 195 -14.73 -3.06 -4.52
N PRO A 196 -15.81 -2.51 -5.11
CA PRO A 196 -17.04 -3.27 -5.30
C PRO A 196 -16.77 -4.52 -6.13
N LEU A 197 -17.44 -5.62 -5.79
CA LEU A 197 -17.35 -6.87 -6.55
C LEU A 197 -18.01 -6.70 -7.93
N LYS A 198 -17.65 -7.56 -8.89
CA LYS A 198 -18.20 -7.53 -10.25
C LYS A 198 -19.74 -7.49 -10.24
N GLY A 199 -20.31 -6.61 -11.06
CA GLY A 199 -21.77 -6.43 -11.17
C GLY A 199 -22.37 -5.70 -9.98
N CYS A 200 -21.53 -5.01 -9.21
CA CYS A 200 -21.93 -4.25 -8.05
C CYS A 200 -21.45 -2.80 -8.12
N TYR A 201 -22.40 -1.89 -7.94
CA TYR A 201 -22.13 -0.45 -7.89
C TYR A 201 -22.55 0.07 -6.52
N ASN A 202 -21.65 0.72 -5.80
CA ASN A 202 -21.91 1.25 -4.45
C ASN A 202 -22.65 0.25 -3.55
N CYS A 203 -22.12 -0.96 -3.34
CA CYS A 203 -22.69 -1.92 -2.40
C CYS A 203 -21.98 -1.93 -1.05
N ALA A 204 -22.72 -2.43 -0.06
CA ALA A 204 -22.17 -2.77 1.24
C ALA A 204 -20.97 -3.69 1.12
N VAL A 205 -19.96 -3.41 1.95
CA VAL A 205 -18.75 -4.21 2.09
C VAL A 205 -19.12 -5.61 2.57
N PRO A 206 -18.72 -6.69 1.86
CA PRO A 206 -18.94 -8.05 2.34
C PRO A 206 -18.30 -8.27 3.73
N PRO A 207 -18.94 -9.02 4.65
CA PRO A 207 -18.55 -9.05 6.06
C PRO A 207 -17.09 -9.47 6.37
N THR A 208 -16.48 -10.28 5.51
CA THR A 208 -15.15 -10.84 5.71
C THR A 208 -14.10 -10.28 4.73
N PHE A 209 -14.43 -9.24 3.95
CA PHE A 209 -13.59 -8.76 2.85
C PHE A 209 -12.12 -8.52 3.23
N PHE A 210 -11.85 -7.85 4.35
CA PHE A 210 -10.47 -7.57 4.79
C PHE A 210 -9.71 -8.86 5.13
N HIS A 211 -10.36 -9.79 5.86
CA HIS A 211 -9.78 -11.10 6.18
C HIS A 211 -9.48 -11.87 4.89
N ASP A 212 -10.48 -12.02 4.02
CA ASP A 212 -10.39 -12.82 2.80
C ASP A 212 -9.27 -12.33 1.88
N TYR A 213 -9.09 -11.01 1.77
CA TYR A 213 -8.04 -10.41 0.94
C TYR A 213 -6.65 -10.50 1.57
N LEU A 214 -6.57 -10.50 2.91
CA LEU A 214 -5.30 -10.61 3.61
C LEU A 214 -4.76 -12.05 3.62
N THR A 215 -5.65 -13.05 3.66
CA THR A 215 -5.28 -14.47 3.80
C THR A 215 -5.45 -15.30 2.54
N GLY A 216 -6.09 -14.78 1.49
CA GLY A 216 -6.38 -15.59 0.30
C GLY A 216 -7.38 -16.73 0.57
N THR A 217 -8.22 -16.59 1.60
CA THR A 217 -9.27 -17.58 1.93
C THR A 217 -10.59 -16.91 2.27
N GLY A 218 -11.71 -17.38 1.72
CA GLY A 218 -13.05 -16.99 2.17
C GLY A 218 -14.07 -16.82 1.05
N ASP A 219 -15.31 -16.49 1.43
CA ASP A 219 -16.45 -16.47 0.52
C ASP A 219 -16.40 -15.31 -0.48
N VAL A 220 -15.68 -14.22 -0.17
CA VAL A 220 -15.55 -13.09 -1.09
C VAL A 220 -14.77 -13.49 -2.34
N LEU A 221 -13.79 -14.39 -2.20
CA LEU A 221 -12.84 -14.74 -3.26
C LEU A 221 -13.51 -15.43 -4.45
N GLN A 222 -14.62 -16.14 -4.22
CA GLN A 222 -15.39 -16.77 -5.30
C GLN A 222 -15.89 -15.76 -6.34
N TYR A 223 -16.07 -14.49 -5.95
CA TYR A 223 -16.51 -13.41 -6.83
C TYR A 223 -15.36 -12.68 -7.53
N VAL A 224 -14.11 -12.98 -7.15
CA VAL A 224 -12.90 -12.33 -7.67
C VAL A 224 -12.16 -13.27 -8.61
N VAL A 225 -11.75 -14.44 -8.10
CA VAL A 225 -10.99 -15.43 -8.87
C VAL A 225 -11.88 -16.51 -9.48
N GLY A 226 -13.10 -16.69 -8.98
CA GLY A 226 -14.02 -17.76 -9.40
C GLY A 226 -13.85 -19.04 -8.60
N ASN A 227 -14.85 -19.92 -8.68
CA ASN A 227 -14.97 -21.09 -7.79
C ASN A 227 -13.82 -22.09 -7.89
N ASN A 228 -13.15 -22.18 -9.04
CA ASN A 228 -12.09 -23.17 -9.25
C ASN A 228 -10.81 -22.83 -8.48
N TRP A 229 -10.61 -21.55 -8.13
CA TRP A 229 -9.36 -21.06 -7.54
C TRP A 229 -9.48 -20.80 -6.04
N ASN A 230 -10.68 -20.76 -5.45
CA ASN A 230 -10.85 -20.67 -4.00
C ASN A 230 -10.59 -22.04 -3.33
N ASN A 231 -9.33 -22.47 -3.30
CA ASN A 231 -8.90 -23.77 -2.81
C ASN A 231 -7.58 -23.69 -2.00
N PRO A 232 -7.19 -24.74 -1.25
CA PRO A 232 -5.99 -24.68 -0.40
C PRO A 232 -4.66 -24.41 -1.13
N ALA A 233 -4.55 -24.78 -2.42
CA ALA A 233 -3.33 -24.50 -3.19
C ALA A 233 -3.17 -23.00 -3.47
N PHE A 234 -4.28 -22.32 -3.76
CA PHE A 234 -4.31 -20.86 -3.89
C PHE A 234 -3.99 -20.20 -2.55
N ALA A 235 -4.69 -20.57 -1.47
CA ALA A 235 -4.45 -19.98 -0.15
C ALA A 235 -2.98 -20.04 0.28
N LYS A 236 -2.28 -21.13 -0.05
CA LYS A 236 -0.86 -21.33 0.28
C LYS A 236 0.06 -20.24 -0.26
N VAL A 237 -0.24 -19.68 -1.43
CA VAL A 237 0.60 -18.66 -2.09
C VAL A 237 0.01 -17.24 -1.97
N HIS A 238 -1.21 -17.11 -1.45
CA HIS A 238 -1.91 -15.81 -1.30
C HIS A 238 -2.07 -15.32 0.14
N ASP A 239 -1.80 -16.16 1.16
CA ASP A 239 -1.87 -15.76 2.59
C ASP A 239 -0.70 -14.86 3.01
N PHE A 240 -0.82 -13.58 2.68
CA PHE A 240 0.22 -12.58 2.93
C PHE A 240 0.59 -12.48 4.41
N TYR A 241 -0.40 -12.56 5.31
CA TYR A 241 -0.13 -12.47 6.75
C TYR A 241 0.67 -13.68 7.24
N ALA A 242 0.28 -14.90 6.85
CA ALA A 242 1.02 -16.10 7.22
C ALA A 242 2.45 -16.10 6.65
N MET A 243 2.61 -15.63 5.41
CA MET A 243 3.91 -15.60 4.74
C MET A 243 4.87 -14.59 5.38
N PHE A 244 4.42 -13.37 5.69
CA PHE A 244 5.36 -12.28 6.03
C PHE A 244 5.26 -11.75 7.46
N SER A 245 4.12 -11.95 8.12
CA SER A 245 3.87 -11.39 9.45
C SER A 245 3.88 -12.44 10.53
N ALA A 246 3.30 -13.62 10.31
CA ALA A 246 3.19 -14.66 11.34
C ALA A 246 4.53 -15.01 12.01
N ASP A 247 4.46 -15.47 13.26
CA ASP A 247 5.62 -15.67 14.13
C ASP A 247 6.63 -16.74 13.64
N THR A 248 6.27 -17.53 12.64
CA THR A 248 7.08 -18.66 12.17
C THR A 248 7.88 -18.40 10.90
N VAL A 249 7.70 -17.26 10.22
CA VAL A 249 8.34 -16.98 8.92
C VAL A 249 9.21 -15.72 8.99
N HIS A 250 8.74 -14.57 8.52
CA HIS A 250 9.52 -13.32 8.50
C HIS A 250 9.28 -12.42 9.73
N GLN A 251 8.18 -12.64 10.43
CA GLN A 251 7.83 -11.96 11.67
C GLN A 251 7.72 -10.43 11.60
N LYS A 252 7.53 -9.87 10.41
CA LYS A 252 7.58 -8.43 10.20
C LYS A 252 6.29 -7.74 10.67
N PRO A 253 6.37 -6.52 11.22
CA PRO A 253 5.18 -5.70 11.42
C PRO A 253 4.53 -5.37 10.08
N LEU A 254 3.21 -5.47 10.04
CA LEU A 254 2.36 -5.23 8.87
C LEU A 254 1.76 -3.83 8.92
N MET A 255 1.80 -3.16 7.77
CA MET A 255 0.99 -1.99 7.49
C MET A 255 0.13 -2.14 6.23
N ILE A 256 -0.99 -1.42 6.17
CA ILE A 256 -1.79 -1.25 4.96
C ILE A 256 -1.69 0.25 4.59
N PRO A 257 -0.64 0.64 3.83
CA PRO A 257 -0.30 2.05 3.57
C PRO A 257 -1.31 2.74 2.63
N GLU A 258 -2.15 1.94 2.00
CA GLU A 258 -3.15 2.35 1.02
C GLU A 258 -4.41 1.53 1.23
N SER A 259 -5.45 2.21 1.72
CA SER A 259 -6.71 1.56 2.00
C SER A 259 -7.90 2.50 1.93
N GLY A 260 -9.08 1.91 1.76
CA GLY A 260 -10.34 2.61 1.82
C GLY A 260 -11.41 1.87 1.02
N ALA A 261 -12.65 2.34 1.15
CA ALA A 261 -13.75 1.91 0.31
C ALA A 261 -14.24 3.12 -0.51
N PRO A 262 -14.14 3.06 -1.86
CA PRO A 262 -14.57 4.15 -2.70
C PRO A 262 -16.09 4.23 -2.76
N TYR A 263 -16.58 5.46 -2.86
CA TYR A 263 -17.94 5.74 -3.30
C TYR A 263 -17.90 6.32 -4.72
N GLY A 264 -18.70 5.76 -5.62
CA GLY A 264 -18.91 6.29 -6.95
C GLY A 264 -20.10 7.26 -6.97
N PRO A 265 -19.93 8.60 -6.93
CA PRO A 265 -21.06 9.52 -6.89
C PRO A 265 -21.97 9.45 -8.13
N LEU A 266 -21.45 8.95 -9.25
CA LEU A 266 -22.21 8.75 -10.50
C LEU A 266 -22.85 7.37 -10.60
N TRP A 267 -22.55 6.46 -9.65
CA TRP A 267 -23.13 5.13 -9.56
C TRP A 267 -24.45 5.19 -8.78
N THR A 268 -25.47 5.76 -9.42
CA THR A 268 -26.82 5.89 -8.84
C THR A 268 -27.65 4.62 -9.06
N ALA A 269 -28.79 4.51 -8.35
CA ALA A 269 -29.66 3.33 -8.24
C ALA A 269 -30.30 2.79 -9.55
N ASN A 270 -29.84 3.21 -10.74
CA ASN A 270 -30.37 2.82 -12.05
C ASN A 270 -29.30 2.39 -13.05
N GLN A 271 -28.09 2.00 -12.60
CA GLN A 271 -27.14 1.40 -13.55
C GLN A 271 -27.68 0.05 -14.06
N ALA A 272 -27.96 -0.01 -15.36
CA ALA A 272 -28.35 -1.24 -16.04
C ALA A 272 -27.27 -2.31 -15.81
N GLY A 273 -27.65 -3.43 -15.19
CA GLY A 273 -26.74 -4.53 -14.87
C GLY A 273 -26.25 -4.60 -13.41
N ALA A 274 -26.69 -3.69 -12.52
CA ALA A 274 -26.47 -3.85 -11.09
C ALA A 274 -27.19 -5.12 -10.58
N THR A 275 -26.46 -6.03 -9.93
CA THR A 275 -27.00 -7.28 -9.37
C THR A 275 -27.18 -7.24 -7.85
N LYS A 276 -26.73 -6.15 -7.21
CA LYS A 276 -26.81 -5.94 -5.76
C LYS A 276 -27.45 -4.57 -5.44
N PRO A 277 -28.08 -4.42 -4.26
CA PRO A 277 -28.64 -3.13 -3.84
C PRO A 277 -27.56 -2.06 -3.71
N VAL A 278 -27.86 -0.87 -4.22
CA VAL A 278 -27.05 0.34 -4.01
C VAL A 278 -27.30 0.84 -2.58
N VAL A 279 -26.23 1.14 -1.85
CA VAL A 279 -26.28 1.72 -0.49
C VAL A 279 -25.57 3.08 -0.48
N ASP A 280 -25.80 3.85 0.58
CA ASP A 280 -25.18 5.17 0.74
C ASP A 280 -23.67 5.08 1.07
N GLU A 281 -22.98 6.18 0.81
CA GLU A 281 -21.54 6.32 1.03
C GLU A 281 -21.09 6.00 2.47
N ASN A 282 -21.85 6.44 3.47
CA ASN A 282 -21.48 6.22 4.87
C ASN A 282 -21.58 4.74 5.23
N THR A 283 -22.58 4.02 4.71
CA THR A 283 -22.70 2.56 4.88
C THR A 283 -21.48 1.82 4.31
N ILE A 284 -20.98 2.24 3.14
CA ILE A 284 -19.81 1.63 2.50
C ILE A 284 -18.55 1.88 3.30
N LYS A 285 -18.26 3.16 3.59
CA LYS A 285 -17.06 3.56 4.32
C LYS A 285 -17.03 3.00 5.74
N ALA A 286 -18.16 3.03 6.45
CA ALA A 286 -18.28 2.41 7.77
C ALA A 286 -18.10 0.88 7.70
N GLY A 287 -18.66 0.20 6.69
CA GLY A 287 -18.51 -1.25 6.52
C GLY A 287 -17.05 -1.68 6.42
N TRP A 288 -16.23 -0.93 5.67
CA TRP A 288 -14.80 -1.20 5.54
C TRP A 288 -14.04 -0.96 6.84
N TRP A 289 -14.21 0.22 7.40
CA TRP A 289 -13.45 0.61 8.57
C TRP A 289 -13.88 -0.13 9.84
N ASN A 290 -15.11 -0.63 9.94
CA ASN A 290 -15.53 -1.53 11.01
C ASN A 290 -14.82 -2.89 10.96
N GLN A 291 -14.40 -3.38 9.78
CA GLN A 291 -13.60 -4.61 9.71
C GLN A 291 -12.17 -4.39 10.19
N ILE A 292 -11.57 -3.25 9.83
CA ILE A 292 -10.20 -2.91 10.22
C ILE A 292 -10.14 -2.51 11.70
N LEU A 293 -11.01 -1.61 12.14
CA LEU A 293 -11.09 -1.09 13.51
C LEU A 293 -11.92 -2.04 14.39
N SER A 294 -11.49 -3.29 14.45
CA SER A 294 -12.14 -4.37 15.20
C SER A 294 -11.16 -5.03 16.15
N GLN A 295 -11.60 -5.30 17.38
CA GLN A 295 -10.80 -6.06 18.33
C GLN A 295 -10.52 -7.48 17.83
N THR A 296 -11.47 -8.11 17.15
CA THR A 296 -11.28 -9.43 16.53
C THR A 296 -10.16 -9.38 15.50
N THR A 297 -10.14 -8.34 14.66
CA THR A 297 -9.07 -8.14 13.66
C THR A 297 -7.71 -7.93 14.33
N LEU A 298 -7.62 -7.10 15.37
CA LEU A 298 -6.36 -6.89 16.10
C LEU A 298 -5.88 -8.15 16.82
N GLN A 299 -6.79 -8.99 17.32
CA GLN A 299 -6.47 -10.26 17.97
C GLN A 299 -6.00 -11.31 16.97
N SER A 300 -6.65 -11.39 15.80
CA SER A 300 -6.26 -12.31 14.72
C SER A 300 -4.97 -11.90 14.04
N TYR A 301 -4.71 -10.59 13.96
CA TYR A 301 -3.56 -10.01 13.26
C TYR A 301 -2.76 -9.09 14.18
N PRO A 302 -2.12 -9.61 15.24
CA PRO A 302 -1.41 -8.80 16.22
C PRO A 302 -0.24 -7.99 15.64
N LYS A 303 0.23 -8.31 14.43
CA LYS A 303 1.27 -7.55 13.72
C LYS A 303 0.73 -6.52 12.74
N LEU A 304 -0.59 -6.41 12.55
CA LEU A 304 -1.19 -5.26 11.88
C LEU A 304 -1.04 -4.03 12.80
N LYS A 305 -0.13 -3.13 12.46
CA LYS A 305 0.22 -1.96 13.30
C LYS A 305 -0.21 -0.62 12.71
N LEU A 306 -0.48 -0.55 11.41
CA LEU A 306 -0.81 0.70 10.73
C LEU A 306 -1.75 0.43 9.55
N VAL A 307 -2.80 1.24 9.43
CA VAL A 307 -3.63 1.32 8.22
C VAL A 307 -3.83 2.80 7.90
N THR A 308 -3.65 3.16 6.63
CA THR A 308 -3.79 4.54 6.17
C THR A 308 -4.96 4.66 5.21
N ASN A 309 -5.90 5.58 5.50
CA ASN A 309 -6.94 5.93 4.53
C ASN A 309 -6.32 6.64 3.34
N TYR A 310 -6.73 6.25 2.15
CA TYR A 310 -6.45 6.95 0.93
C TYR A 310 -7.36 8.17 0.83
N GLU A 311 -6.91 9.32 1.36
CA GLU A 311 -7.72 10.53 1.44
C GLU A 311 -7.71 11.30 0.10
N ASP A 312 -8.18 10.65 -0.97
CA ASP A 312 -8.24 11.22 -2.31
C ASP A 312 -9.50 10.79 -3.07
N GLN A 313 -9.75 11.46 -4.20
CA GLN A 313 -10.70 11.01 -5.22
C GLN A 313 -9.96 10.91 -6.55
N LYS A 314 -10.19 9.82 -7.28
CA LYS A 314 -9.53 9.60 -8.57
C LYS A 314 -10.53 9.16 -9.62
N VAL A 315 -10.23 9.54 -10.86
CA VAL A 315 -10.87 8.90 -12.01
C VAL A 315 -10.24 7.51 -12.12
N GLN A 316 -11.07 6.49 -11.99
CA GLN A 316 -10.69 5.10 -12.20
C GLN A 316 -11.22 4.67 -13.56
N ASP A 317 -10.32 4.11 -14.35
CA ASP A 317 -10.63 3.54 -15.65
C ASP A 317 -11.52 2.31 -15.48
N VAL A 318 -12.65 2.31 -16.20
CA VAL A 318 -13.41 1.14 -16.65
C VAL A 318 -13.77 0.07 -15.60
N PHE A 319 -13.57 0.29 -14.29
CA PHE A 319 -13.99 -0.65 -13.26
C PHE A 319 -15.52 -0.79 -13.33
N GLN A 320 -15.96 -1.90 -13.91
CA GLN A 320 -17.35 -2.34 -14.08
C GLN A 320 -18.21 -1.57 -15.09
N THR A 321 -17.94 -0.29 -15.37
CA THR A 321 -18.85 0.58 -16.14
C THR A 321 -18.54 0.72 -17.64
N ASN A 322 -17.46 0.12 -18.16
CA ASN A 322 -17.00 0.37 -19.53
C ASN A 322 -16.71 1.85 -19.85
N GLN A 323 -16.66 2.72 -18.83
CA GLN A 323 -16.47 4.17 -18.90
C GLN A 323 -15.71 4.64 -17.65
N PRO A 324 -14.80 5.62 -17.74
CA PRO A 324 -14.12 6.18 -16.58
C PRO A 324 -15.10 6.75 -15.55
N THR A 325 -14.88 6.46 -14.27
CA THR A 325 -15.76 6.93 -13.18
C THR A 325 -14.94 7.52 -12.05
N ILE A 326 -15.47 8.55 -11.38
CA ILE A 326 -14.86 9.09 -10.17
C ILE A 326 -15.15 8.13 -9.03
N GLN A 327 -14.10 7.76 -8.30
CA GLN A 327 -14.18 7.02 -7.06
C GLN A 327 -13.64 7.90 -5.92
N ASP A 328 -14.40 8.00 -4.82
CA ASP A 328 -14.09 8.88 -3.68
C ASP A 328 -13.84 8.06 -2.40
N TRP A 329 -12.59 8.09 -1.91
CA TRP A 329 -12.16 7.41 -0.68
C TRP A 329 -12.07 8.34 0.54
N LYS A 330 -12.32 9.64 0.38
CA LYS A 330 -12.14 10.64 1.45
C LYS A 330 -13.11 10.41 2.59
N VAL A 331 -12.62 10.38 3.84
CA VAL A 331 -13.48 10.27 5.03
C VAL A 331 -13.63 11.60 5.78
N THR A 332 -12.90 12.63 5.36
CA THR A 332 -12.84 13.94 6.04
C THR A 332 -13.35 15.12 5.22
N ASN A 333 -13.81 14.87 3.98
CA ASN A 333 -14.15 15.92 3.02
C ASN A 333 -15.53 16.58 3.23
N THR A 334 -16.50 15.89 3.84
CA THR A 334 -17.84 16.43 4.09
C THR A 334 -18.30 16.23 5.54
N SER A 335 -19.25 17.07 5.98
CA SER A 335 -19.88 16.93 7.30
C SER A 335 -20.59 15.59 7.49
N SER A 336 -21.11 15.00 6.40
CA SER A 336 -21.78 13.68 6.44
C SER A 336 -20.78 12.55 6.69
N GLN A 337 -19.61 12.59 6.05
CA GLN A 337 -18.57 11.58 6.28
C GLN A 337 -17.92 11.78 7.64
N LEU A 338 -17.67 13.04 8.05
CA LEU A 338 -17.12 13.36 9.37
C LEU A 338 -18.04 12.93 10.52
N SER A 339 -19.36 13.01 10.36
CA SER A 339 -20.31 12.57 11.40
C SER A 339 -20.32 11.05 11.58
N MET A 340 -19.91 10.29 10.57
CA MET A 340 -19.65 8.85 10.65
C MET A 340 -18.24 8.54 11.19
N TRP A 341 -17.22 9.24 10.68
CA TRP A 341 -15.82 8.96 10.97
C TRP A 341 -15.41 9.25 12.43
N LYS A 342 -15.84 10.40 12.96
CA LYS A 342 -15.44 10.85 14.30
C LYS A 342 -15.90 9.88 15.41
N PRO A 343 -17.18 9.44 15.46
CA PRO A 343 -17.61 8.45 16.46
C PRO A 343 -16.86 7.12 16.34
N LEU A 344 -16.59 6.65 15.11
CA LEU A 344 -15.88 5.39 14.88
C LEU A 344 -14.47 5.43 15.48
N ILE A 345 -13.67 6.45 15.14
CA ILE A 345 -12.31 6.60 15.67
C ILE A 345 -12.33 6.82 17.19
N LYS A 346 -13.26 7.64 17.70
CA LYS A 346 -13.38 7.89 19.14
C LYS A 346 -13.73 6.61 19.90
N GLY A 347 -14.62 5.79 19.37
CA GLY A 347 -14.99 4.49 19.94
C GLY A 347 -13.84 3.48 19.97
N PHE A 348 -12.86 3.62 19.08
CA PHE A 348 -11.70 2.74 18.98
C PHE A 348 -10.41 3.33 19.58
N SER A 349 -10.48 4.52 20.18
CA SER A 349 -9.33 5.31 20.65
C SER A 349 -8.41 4.59 21.65
N ALA A 350 -8.92 3.65 22.45
CA ALA A 350 -8.11 2.86 23.37
C ALA A 350 -7.06 1.97 22.67
N TYR A 351 -7.22 1.73 21.36
CA TYR A 351 -6.30 0.93 20.53
C TYR A 351 -5.57 1.77 19.47
N LEU A 352 -5.79 3.09 19.44
CA LEU A 352 -5.21 4.00 18.44
C LEU A 352 -4.38 5.06 19.13
N PRO A 353 -3.05 4.85 19.25
CA PRO A 353 -2.16 5.90 19.70
C PRO A 353 -2.27 7.14 18.82
N GLN A 354 -2.27 8.30 19.46
CA GLN A 354 -2.19 9.59 18.79
C GLN A 354 -0.74 9.98 18.53
N SER A 355 -0.52 10.96 17.65
CA SER A 355 0.84 11.43 17.35
C SER A 355 1.61 11.86 18.61
N GLN A 356 0.94 12.55 19.55
CA GLN A 356 1.56 12.99 20.80
C GLN A 356 1.93 11.84 21.76
N ASP A 357 1.38 10.66 21.57
CA ASP A 357 1.69 9.47 22.39
C ASP A 357 2.99 8.81 21.93
N LEU A 358 3.49 9.16 20.74
CA LEU A 358 4.76 8.67 20.23
C LEU A 358 5.90 9.54 20.75
N LYS A 359 6.92 8.90 21.35
CA LYS A 359 8.20 9.52 21.69
C LYS A 359 9.30 8.84 20.90
N TYR A 360 10.22 9.65 20.38
CA TYR A 360 11.28 9.21 19.50
C TYR A 360 12.64 9.50 20.13
N GLY A 361 13.45 8.47 20.29
CA GLY A 361 14.85 8.60 20.66
C GLY A 361 15.71 8.94 19.46
N CYS A 362 16.81 9.67 19.68
CA CYS A 362 17.82 9.92 18.65
C CYS A 362 18.56 8.65 18.20
N ASP A 363 18.36 7.53 18.90
CA ASP A 363 18.85 6.19 18.58
C ASP A 363 17.89 5.39 17.68
N GLY A 364 16.81 6.00 17.20
CA GLY A 364 15.79 5.34 16.39
C GLY A 364 14.72 4.61 17.21
N SER A 365 14.80 4.61 18.54
CA SER A 365 13.77 4.00 19.38
C SER A 365 12.44 4.78 19.28
N VAL A 366 11.33 4.04 19.28
CA VAL A 366 9.98 4.60 19.37
C VAL A 366 9.29 4.01 20.59
N THR A 367 8.84 4.86 21.50
CA THR A 367 8.06 4.44 22.68
C THR A 367 6.68 5.07 22.62
N LEU A 368 5.67 4.29 23.00
CA LEU A 368 4.31 4.75 23.22
C LEU A 368 4.17 5.14 24.69
N SER A 369 3.78 6.39 24.97
CA SER A 369 3.54 6.91 26.32
C SER A 369 2.11 6.69 26.80
#